data_AF-A0A6I4TWS5-F1
#
_entry.id   AF-A0A6I4TWS5-F1
#
_cell.length_a   1.000
_cell.length_b   1.000
_cell.length_c   1.000
_cell.angle_alpha   90.00
_cell.angle_beta   90.00
_cell.angle_gamma   90.00
#
_symmetry.space_group_name_H-M   'P 1'
#
loop_
_entity.id
_entity.type
_entity.pdbx_description
1 polymer ?
#
loop_
_entity_poly.entity_id
_entity_poly.type
_entity_poly.pdbx_seq_one_letter_code
_entity_poly.pdbx_strand_id
1 'polypeptide(L)'
;MSAEDRIARLEQESAQLRRELTALQDENAVRRLHHSYGYFMDKWLFPEIVDLFAEDATLYFLNGIFRGRAGAHRMYHYAGEQVRGPRDGLLFEHLLAQDVIDVAPDGLTAKGRFHALLFVAVHDSVKDQYPDWPAQFWEGGVHENEYRKVDGVWKIQTFNYRIAYQALYETGWAHAPDEPLMVRPFPGTFPEYPGGPDELRPMPQQWPKATLPPFHFAHPVTGQAIAPTGVG
;
A
#
# COMPACT_ATOMS: atom_id res chain seq x y z
N MET A 1 50.32 -14.60 9.27
CA MET A 1 48.99 -15.07 8.84
C MET A 1 49.23 -16.18 7.83
N SER A 2 48.79 -17.39 8.13
CA SER A 2 48.96 -18.54 7.23
C SER A 2 48.10 -18.37 5.97
N ALA A 3 48.34 -19.19 4.94
CA ALA A 3 47.45 -19.24 3.79
C ALA A 3 46.03 -19.66 4.19
N GLU A 4 45.90 -20.56 5.16
CA GLU A 4 44.63 -21.04 5.71
C GLU A 4 43.87 -19.91 6.43
N ASP A 5 44.56 -19.12 7.27
CA ASP A 5 43.96 -17.95 7.95
C ASP A 5 43.43 -16.93 6.93
N ARG A 6 44.17 -16.74 5.82
CA ARG A 6 43.78 -15.82 4.75
C ARG A 6 42.56 -16.33 3.98
N ILE A 7 42.49 -17.63 3.69
CA ILE A 7 41.33 -18.25 3.02
C ILE A 7 40.10 -18.14 3.92
N ALA A 8 40.20 -18.53 5.19
CA ALA A 8 39.08 -18.47 6.14
C ALA A 8 38.52 -17.04 6.29
N ARG A 9 39.41 -16.03 6.36
CA ARG A 9 39.00 -14.63 6.39
C ARG A 9 38.27 -14.21 5.11
N LEU A 10 38.77 -14.59 3.93
CA LEU A 10 38.13 -14.25 2.65
C LEU A 10 36.77 -14.93 2.50
N GLU A 11 36.61 -16.16 2.99
CA GLU A 11 35.32 -16.85 3.00
C GLU A 11 34.31 -16.15 3.92
N GLN A 12 34.74 -15.72 5.10
CA GLN A 12 33.90 -14.96 6.03
C GLN A 12 33.45 -13.62 5.41
N GLU A 13 34.39 -12.88 4.82
CA GLU A 13 34.12 -11.61 4.14
C GLU A 13 33.18 -11.81 2.95
N SER A 14 33.40 -12.84 2.12
CA SER A 14 32.52 -13.17 1.00
C SER A 14 31.11 -13.53 1.47
N ALA A 15 30.99 -14.31 2.55
CA ALA A 15 29.70 -14.66 3.12
C ALA A 15 28.96 -13.43 3.68
N GLN A 16 29.68 -12.51 4.32
CA GLN A 16 29.11 -11.25 4.79
C GLN A 16 28.60 -10.38 3.63
N LEU A 17 29.45 -10.14 2.62
CA LEU A 17 29.09 -9.34 1.45
C LEU A 17 27.90 -9.93 0.69
N ARG A 18 27.82 -11.27 0.57
CA ARG A 18 26.66 -11.93 -0.06
C ARG A 18 25.38 -11.69 0.73
N ARG A 19 25.42 -11.73 2.07
CA ARG A 19 24.24 -11.43 2.92
C ARG A 19 23.79 -9.98 2.77
N GLU A 20 24.73 -9.04 2.83
CA GLU A 20 24.45 -7.61 2.67
C GLU A 20 23.87 -7.30 1.28
N LEU A 21 24.46 -7.86 0.22
CA LEU A 21 23.95 -7.73 -1.15
C LEU A 21 22.54 -8.32 -1.28
N THR A 22 22.29 -9.48 -0.68
CA THR A 22 20.96 -10.12 -0.71
C THR A 22 19.91 -9.25 -0.04
N ALA A 23 20.23 -8.66 1.13
CA ALA A 23 19.32 -7.75 1.83
C ALA A 23 18.98 -6.51 0.99
N LEU A 24 19.97 -5.90 0.33
CA LEU A 24 19.74 -4.75 -0.56
C LEU A 24 18.92 -5.12 -1.81
N GLN A 25 19.15 -6.30 -2.37
CA GLN A 25 18.36 -6.82 -3.48
C GLN A 25 16.91 -7.08 -3.07
N ASP A 26 16.70 -7.61 -1.87
CA ASP A 26 15.38 -7.85 -1.31
C ASP A 26 14.62 -6.55 -1.04
N GLU A 27 15.28 -5.55 -0.45
CA GLU A 27 14.72 -4.22 -0.24
C GLU A 27 14.26 -3.61 -1.57
N ASN A 28 15.11 -3.67 -2.59
CA ASN A 28 14.77 -3.18 -3.93
C ASN A 28 13.65 -4.01 -4.60
N ALA A 29 13.58 -5.31 -4.35
CA ALA A 29 12.50 -6.15 -4.85
C ALA A 29 11.15 -5.77 -4.23
N VAL A 30 11.11 -5.52 -2.92
CA VAL A 30 9.92 -5.03 -2.21
C VAL A 30 9.52 -3.64 -2.71
N ARG A 31 10.47 -2.73 -2.89
CA ARG A 31 10.23 -1.39 -3.47
C ARG A 31 9.60 -1.49 -4.86
N ARG A 32 10.23 -2.27 -5.75
CA ARG A 32 9.73 -2.49 -7.11
C ARG A 32 8.34 -3.10 -7.09
N LEU A 33 8.08 -4.08 -6.22
CA LEU A 33 6.78 -4.71 -6.08
C LEU A 33 5.71 -3.65 -5.75
N HIS A 34 5.94 -2.84 -4.72
CA HIS A 34 4.93 -1.89 -4.27
C HIS A 34 4.77 -0.69 -5.22
N HIS A 35 5.83 -0.26 -5.90
CA HIS A 35 5.71 0.76 -6.94
C HIS A 35 4.97 0.22 -8.17
N SER A 36 5.15 -1.07 -8.51
CA SER A 36 4.38 -1.72 -9.57
C SER A 36 2.88 -1.76 -9.25
N TYR A 37 2.51 -1.96 -7.98
CA TYR A 37 1.12 -1.85 -7.52
C TYR A 37 0.50 -0.49 -7.90
N GLY A 38 1.20 0.62 -7.67
CA GLY A 38 0.72 1.96 -8.05
C GLY A 38 0.45 2.07 -9.56
N TYR A 39 1.42 1.66 -10.38
CA TYR A 39 1.26 1.66 -11.85
C TYR A 39 0.10 0.79 -12.33
N PHE A 40 -0.12 -0.38 -11.71
CA PHE A 40 -1.24 -1.25 -12.08
C PHE A 40 -2.58 -0.65 -11.67
N MET A 41 -2.64 0.02 -10.52
CA MET A 41 -3.84 0.70 -10.04
C MET A 41 -4.27 1.81 -11.01
N ASP A 42 -3.33 2.63 -11.47
CA ASP A 42 -3.59 3.73 -12.42
C ASP A 42 -4.14 3.26 -13.77
N LYS A 43 -3.84 2.02 -14.14
CA LYS A 43 -4.22 1.43 -15.43
C LYS A 43 -5.29 0.37 -15.31
N TRP A 44 -5.94 0.27 -14.14
CA TRP A 44 -7.02 -0.68 -13.87
C TRP A 44 -6.60 -2.13 -14.19
N LEU A 45 -5.33 -2.46 -13.90
CA LEU A 45 -4.74 -3.78 -14.05
C LEU A 45 -4.98 -4.58 -12.76
N PHE A 46 -6.25 -4.75 -12.42
CA PHE A 46 -6.69 -5.37 -11.17
C PHE A 46 -6.26 -6.83 -11.01
N PRO A 47 -6.31 -7.70 -12.04
CA PRO A 47 -5.77 -9.04 -11.91
C PRO A 47 -4.28 -9.06 -11.57
N GLU A 48 -3.48 -8.16 -12.16
CA GLU A 48 -2.05 -8.03 -11.87
C GLU A 48 -1.81 -7.62 -10.42
N ILE A 49 -2.67 -6.75 -9.87
CA ILE A 49 -2.62 -6.36 -8.46
C ILE A 49 -2.91 -7.56 -7.56
N VAL A 50 -3.94 -8.36 -7.88
CA VAL A 50 -4.32 -9.55 -7.10
C VAL A 50 -3.17 -10.56 -7.01
N ASP A 51 -2.38 -10.69 -8.06
CA ASP A 51 -1.20 -11.59 -8.10
C ASP A 51 -0.03 -11.13 -7.21
N LEU A 52 0.01 -9.85 -6.79
CA LEU A 52 1.04 -9.33 -5.88
C LEU A 52 0.87 -9.84 -4.44
N PHE A 53 -0.33 -10.31 -4.07
CA PHE A 53 -0.64 -10.73 -2.70
C PHE A 53 -0.23 -12.18 -2.42
N ALA A 54 0.14 -12.42 -1.16
CA ALA A 54 0.20 -13.76 -0.61
C ALA A 54 -1.19 -14.43 -0.62
N GLU A 55 -1.22 -15.78 -0.65
CA GLU A 55 -2.48 -16.54 -0.73
C GLU A 55 -3.41 -16.27 0.45
N ASP A 56 -2.84 -16.14 1.64
CA ASP A 56 -3.44 -15.85 2.96
C ASP A 56 -3.15 -14.40 3.40
N ALA A 57 -2.96 -13.48 2.46
CA ALA A 57 -2.76 -12.07 2.77
C ALA A 57 -3.94 -11.48 3.56
N THR A 58 -3.72 -10.39 4.28
CA THR A 58 -4.81 -9.59 4.89
C THR A 58 -4.75 -8.17 4.38
N LEU A 59 -5.87 -7.66 3.87
CA LEU A 59 -5.98 -6.30 3.37
C LEU A 59 -6.90 -5.50 4.28
N TYR A 60 -6.36 -4.39 4.77
CA TYR A 60 -7.05 -3.37 5.54
C TYR A 60 -7.26 -2.16 4.65
N PHE A 61 -8.52 -1.92 4.29
CA PHE A 61 -8.89 -0.77 3.47
C PHE A 61 -10.17 -0.16 4.02
N LEU A 62 -10.10 1.13 4.38
CA LEU A 62 -11.18 1.82 5.09
C LEU A 62 -11.59 1.05 6.37
N ASN A 63 -12.90 0.79 6.50
CA ASN A 63 -13.52 -0.01 7.54
C ASN A 63 -13.55 -1.52 7.21
N GLY A 64 -12.98 -1.97 6.09
CA GLY A 64 -13.00 -3.37 5.67
C GLY A 64 -11.71 -4.14 5.99
N ILE A 65 -11.88 -5.43 6.28
CA ILE A 65 -10.81 -6.43 6.39
C ILE A 65 -11.11 -7.54 5.37
N PHE A 66 -10.21 -7.71 4.40
CA PHE A 66 -10.29 -8.75 3.39
C PHE A 66 -9.23 -9.84 3.65
N ARG A 67 -9.64 -11.09 3.55
CA ARG A 67 -8.84 -12.28 3.87
C ARG A 67 -8.47 -13.04 2.61
N GLY A 68 -7.18 -13.32 2.50
CA GLY A 68 -6.55 -14.04 1.41
C GLY A 68 -6.65 -13.35 0.06
N ARG A 69 -6.13 -14.03 -0.97
CA ARG A 69 -6.24 -13.59 -2.36
C ARG A 69 -7.70 -13.54 -2.82
N ALA A 70 -8.58 -14.39 -2.27
CA ALA A 70 -10.01 -14.33 -2.53
C ALA A 70 -10.64 -13.01 -2.06
N GLY A 71 -10.27 -12.51 -0.88
CA GLY A 71 -10.68 -11.19 -0.40
C GLY A 71 -10.15 -10.06 -1.28
N ALA A 72 -8.87 -10.13 -1.69
CA ALA A 72 -8.29 -9.17 -2.62
C ALA A 72 -9.06 -9.14 -3.95
N HIS A 73 -9.37 -10.30 -4.52
CA HIS A 73 -10.17 -10.42 -5.74
C HIS A 73 -11.54 -9.76 -5.56
N ARG A 74 -12.25 -9.95 -4.45
CA ARG A 74 -13.54 -9.27 -4.23
C ARG A 74 -13.39 -7.75 -4.20
N MET A 75 -12.39 -7.24 -3.47
CA MET A 75 -12.16 -5.80 -3.36
C MET A 75 -11.89 -5.16 -4.72
N TYR A 76 -10.99 -5.75 -5.51
CA TYR A 76 -10.62 -5.20 -6.83
C TYR A 76 -11.65 -5.54 -7.92
N HIS A 77 -12.39 -6.65 -7.80
CA HIS A 77 -13.53 -6.93 -8.68
C HIS A 77 -14.59 -5.85 -8.59
N TYR A 78 -14.97 -5.51 -7.36
CA TYR A 78 -15.95 -4.48 -7.08
C TYR A 78 -15.47 -3.08 -7.52
N ALA A 79 -14.17 -2.83 -7.48
CA ALA A 79 -13.57 -1.59 -7.98
C ALA A 79 -13.63 -1.45 -9.51
N GLY A 80 -13.85 -2.55 -10.25
CA GLY A 80 -14.02 -2.51 -11.70
C GLY A 80 -13.21 -3.51 -12.50
N GLU A 81 -12.85 -4.68 -11.97
CA GLU A 81 -12.07 -5.73 -12.69
C GLU A 81 -12.65 -6.14 -14.06
N GLN A 82 -13.95 -5.92 -14.29
CA GLN A 82 -14.54 -6.13 -15.62
C GLN A 82 -14.04 -5.14 -16.69
N VAL A 83 -13.26 -4.14 -16.28
CA VAL A 83 -12.68 -3.10 -17.10
C VAL A 83 -11.16 -3.16 -16.91
N ARG A 84 -10.44 -3.30 -18.02
CA ARG A 84 -8.98 -3.44 -18.02
C ARG A 84 -8.36 -2.37 -18.92
N GLY A 85 -7.38 -1.64 -18.39
CA GLY A 85 -6.65 -0.61 -19.12
C GLY A 85 -7.20 0.80 -18.92
N PRO A 86 -6.44 1.82 -19.38
CA PRO A 86 -6.84 3.22 -19.29
C PRO A 86 -8.12 3.49 -20.09
N ARG A 87 -8.90 4.47 -19.63
CA ARG A 87 -10.15 4.91 -20.29
C ARG A 87 -10.05 6.36 -20.71
N ASP A 88 -10.56 6.65 -21.90
CA ASP A 88 -10.66 8.02 -22.39
C ASP A 88 -11.48 8.87 -21.41
N GLY A 89 -10.93 10.03 -21.07
CA GLY A 89 -11.56 10.98 -20.14
C GLY A 89 -11.47 10.61 -18.66
N LEU A 90 -10.82 9.50 -18.29
CA LEU A 90 -10.50 9.21 -16.89
C LEU A 90 -8.99 9.35 -16.64
N LEU A 91 -8.63 10.04 -15.57
CA LEU A 91 -7.27 10.14 -15.07
C LEU A 91 -7.21 9.56 -13.66
N PHE A 92 -6.27 8.65 -13.44
CA PHE A 92 -5.92 8.09 -12.14
C PHE A 92 -4.40 8.09 -12.03
N GLU A 93 -3.89 8.64 -10.93
CA GLU A 93 -2.46 8.64 -10.64
C GLU A 93 -2.25 8.30 -9.16
N HIS A 94 -1.36 7.33 -8.89
CA HIS A 94 -0.97 6.87 -7.56
C HIS A 94 0.53 7.12 -7.36
N LEU A 95 0.87 8.32 -6.90
CA LEU A 95 2.25 8.68 -6.61
C LEU A 95 2.67 8.11 -5.26
N LEU A 96 3.46 7.03 -5.31
CA LEU A 96 4.08 6.41 -4.15
C LEU A 96 5.49 6.98 -3.95
N ALA A 97 5.74 7.53 -2.76
CA ALA A 97 6.98 8.22 -2.42
C ALA A 97 7.40 7.99 -0.96
N GLN A 98 8.59 8.48 -0.61
CA GLN A 98 9.13 8.44 0.76
C GLN A 98 9.15 7.03 1.35
N ASP A 99 9.57 6.04 0.56
CA ASP A 99 9.58 4.67 1.02
C ASP A 99 10.65 4.43 2.09
N VAL A 100 10.27 3.69 3.13
CA VAL A 100 11.19 3.12 4.12
C VAL A 100 10.88 1.65 4.20
N ILE A 101 11.88 0.81 3.91
CA ILE A 101 11.73 -0.64 3.79
C ILE A 101 12.79 -1.31 4.65
N ASP A 102 12.35 -2.17 5.56
CA ASP A 102 13.21 -2.98 6.42
C ASP A 102 13.00 -4.46 6.11
N VAL A 103 14.04 -5.13 5.61
CA VAL A 103 14.08 -6.59 5.43
C VAL A 103 14.54 -7.24 6.73
N ALA A 104 13.82 -8.26 7.19
CA ALA A 104 14.18 -8.98 8.40
C ALA A 104 15.51 -9.74 8.23
N PRO A 105 16.26 -10.00 9.32
CA PRO A 105 17.56 -10.69 9.25
C PRO A 105 17.53 -12.08 8.60
N ASP A 106 16.37 -12.74 8.59
CA ASP A 106 16.17 -14.03 7.93
C ASP A 106 16.00 -13.94 6.41
N GLY A 107 15.79 -12.73 5.85
CA GLY A 107 15.54 -12.49 4.44
C GLY A 107 14.20 -13.06 3.93
N LEU A 108 13.27 -13.39 4.83
CA LEU A 108 11.98 -14.02 4.51
C LEU A 108 10.80 -13.08 4.70
N THR A 109 10.94 -12.05 5.54
CA THR A 109 9.90 -11.05 5.77
C THR A 109 10.45 -9.64 5.63
N ALA A 110 9.57 -8.69 5.31
CA ALA A 110 9.93 -7.28 5.26
C ALA A 110 8.74 -6.42 5.69
N LYS A 111 9.03 -5.20 6.11
CA LYS A 111 8.04 -4.15 6.34
C LYS A 111 8.34 -2.97 5.43
N GLY A 112 7.29 -2.27 5.01
CA GLY A 112 7.45 -1.14 4.11
C GLY A 112 6.41 -0.06 4.37
N ARG A 113 6.89 1.16 4.55
CA ARG A 113 6.07 2.37 4.64
C ARG A 113 6.18 3.14 3.34
N PHE A 114 5.06 3.65 2.83
CA PHE A 114 5.01 4.47 1.62
C PHE A 114 4.01 5.60 1.80
N HIS A 115 4.40 6.82 1.45
CA HIS A 115 3.46 7.94 1.32
C HIS A 115 2.75 7.84 -0.03
N ALA A 116 1.43 7.95 -0.03
CA ALA A 116 0.64 7.91 -1.25
C ALA A 116 -0.05 9.25 -1.45
N LEU A 117 0.17 9.87 -2.61
CA LEU A 117 -0.59 11.00 -3.11
C LEU A 117 -1.30 10.58 -4.39
N LEU A 118 -2.62 10.65 -4.35
CA LEU A 118 -3.51 10.19 -5.40
C LEU A 118 -4.29 11.37 -5.93
N PHE A 119 -4.57 11.34 -7.23
CA PHE A 119 -5.56 12.22 -7.82
C PHE A 119 -6.33 11.48 -8.89
N VAL A 120 -7.62 11.79 -8.92
CA VAL A 120 -8.57 11.20 -9.86
C VAL A 120 -9.30 12.34 -10.53
N ALA A 121 -9.49 12.25 -11.85
CA ALA A 121 -10.29 13.20 -12.60
C ALA A 121 -11.17 12.49 -13.63
N VAL A 122 -12.36 13.08 -13.83
CA VAL A 122 -13.33 12.74 -14.87
C VAL A 122 -13.44 13.95 -15.78
N HIS A 123 -12.99 13.81 -17.02
CA HIS A 123 -13.05 14.87 -18.02
C HIS A 123 -14.51 15.16 -18.43
N ASP A 124 -14.81 16.42 -18.75
CA ASP A 124 -16.16 16.88 -19.13
C ASP A 124 -16.78 16.05 -20.26
N SER A 125 -15.96 15.55 -21.19
CA SER A 125 -16.42 14.73 -22.32
C SER A 125 -17.06 13.39 -21.93
N VAL A 126 -16.85 12.92 -20.69
CA VAL A 126 -17.41 11.66 -20.17
C VAL A 126 -18.13 11.84 -18.84
N LYS A 127 -18.30 13.08 -18.35
CA LYS A 127 -18.86 13.36 -17.02
C LYS A 127 -20.26 12.78 -16.82
N ASP A 128 -21.08 12.77 -17.87
CA ASP A 128 -22.43 12.21 -17.85
C ASP A 128 -22.45 10.69 -17.57
N GLN A 129 -21.33 9.98 -17.80
CA GLN A 129 -21.19 8.55 -17.50
C GLN A 129 -20.87 8.29 -16.01
N TYR A 130 -20.42 9.32 -15.29
CA TYR A 130 -20.01 9.25 -13.88
C TYR A 130 -20.66 10.39 -13.08
N PRO A 131 -22.00 10.45 -13.01
CA PRO A 131 -22.70 11.57 -12.38
C PRO A 131 -22.34 11.73 -10.90
N ASP A 132 -22.12 10.60 -10.19
CA ASP A 132 -21.85 10.56 -8.76
C ASP A 132 -20.38 10.79 -8.37
N TRP A 133 -19.48 10.89 -9.35
CA TRP A 133 -18.05 11.11 -9.09
C TRP A 133 -17.74 12.62 -9.12
N PRO A 134 -16.89 13.14 -8.21
CA PRO A 134 -16.40 14.50 -8.39
C PRO A 134 -15.65 14.64 -9.72
N ALA A 135 -15.64 15.84 -10.31
CA ALA A 135 -14.89 16.10 -11.54
C ALA A 135 -13.39 15.85 -11.34
N GLN A 136 -12.87 16.18 -10.16
CA GLN A 136 -11.52 15.87 -9.76
C GLN A 136 -11.37 15.98 -8.24
N PHE A 137 -10.48 15.16 -7.66
CA PHE A 137 -10.14 15.24 -6.24
C PHE A 137 -8.76 14.66 -5.97
N TRP A 138 -8.20 15.05 -4.82
CA TRP A 138 -7.00 14.49 -4.24
C TRP A 138 -7.36 13.49 -3.16
N GLU A 139 -6.57 12.44 -3.05
CA GLU A 139 -6.56 11.53 -1.92
C GLU A 139 -5.12 11.39 -1.42
N GLY A 140 -4.94 11.32 -0.12
CA GLY A 140 -3.60 11.16 0.46
C GLY A 140 -3.63 10.23 1.65
N GLY A 141 -2.54 9.49 1.84
CA GLY A 141 -2.46 8.52 2.92
C GLY A 141 -1.09 7.87 3.05
N VAL A 142 -1.02 6.87 3.92
CA VAL A 142 0.20 6.10 4.18
C VAL A 142 -0.10 4.61 4.10
N HIS A 143 0.72 3.88 3.37
CA HIS A 143 0.83 2.43 3.48
C HIS A 143 1.78 2.09 4.63
N GLU A 144 1.39 1.11 5.45
CA GLU A 144 2.24 0.47 6.46
C GLU A 144 2.09 -1.04 6.31
N ASN A 145 2.80 -1.59 5.33
CA ASN A 145 2.59 -2.93 4.82
C ASN A 145 3.62 -3.91 5.36
N GLU A 146 3.23 -5.19 5.32
CA GLU A 146 4.13 -6.31 5.59
C GLU A 146 4.22 -7.20 4.35
N TYR A 147 5.39 -7.79 4.15
CA TYR A 147 5.73 -8.60 2.99
C TYR A 147 6.33 -9.92 3.45
N ARG A 148 6.16 -10.95 2.62
CA ARG A 148 6.84 -12.22 2.81
C ARG A 148 7.39 -12.74 1.49
N LYS A 149 8.49 -13.48 1.57
CA LYS A 149 9.09 -14.19 0.45
C LYS A 149 8.54 -15.61 0.41
N VAL A 150 7.93 -15.99 -0.71
CA VAL A 150 7.39 -17.32 -0.97
C VAL A 150 8.08 -17.86 -2.21
N ASP A 151 8.76 -18.99 -2.08
CA ASP A 151 9.49 -19.65 -3.18
C ASP A 151 10.44 -18.69 -3.93
N GLY A 152 11.12 -17.82 -3.18
CA GLY A 152 12.05 -16.83 -3.72
C GLY A 152 11.42 -15.54 -4.23
N VAL A 153 10.08 -15.41 -4.21
CA VAL A 153 9.34 -14.24 -4.72
C VAL A 153 8.70 -13.47 -3.58
N TRP A 154 8.98 -12.17 -3.49
CA TRP A 154 8.31 -11.28 -2.54
C TRP A 154 6.84 -11.09 -2.89
N LYS A 155 5.98 -11.09 -1.87
CA LYS A 155 4.53 -10.88 -1.97
C LYS A 155 4.04 -10.00 -0.82
N ILE A 156 2.94 -9.29 -1.03
CA ILE A 156 2.27 -8.50 0.01
C ILE A 156 1.56 -9.46 0.97
N GLN A 157 1.96 -9.47 2.25
CA GLN A 157 1.33 -10.26 3.30
C GLN A 157 0.23 -9.47 4.00
N THR A 158 0.53 -8.23 4.38
CA THR A 158 -0.42 -7.31 5.00
C THR A 158 -0.44 -6.04 4.18
N PHE A 159 -1.58 -5.73 3.59
CA PHE A 159 -1.82 -4.45 2.91
C PHE A 159 -2.62 -3.56 3.83
N ASN A 160 -2.09 -2.39 4.14
CA ASN A 160 -2.71 -1.48 5.09
C ASN A 160 -2.55 -0.05 4.61
N TYR A 161 -3.44 0.32 3.69
CA TYR A 161 -3.53 1.68 3.21
C TYR A 161 -4.45 2.48 4.13
N ARG A 162 -3.88 3.48 4.80
CA ARG A 162 -4.62 4.42 5.65
C ARG A 162 -4.78 5.73 4.92
N ILE A 163 -5.96 5.93 4.33
CA ILE A 163 -6.35 7.22 3.77
C ILE A 163 -6.42 8.23 4.90
N ALA A 164 -5.63 9.28 4.78
CA ALA A 164 -5.60 10.41 5.69
C ALA A 164 -6.60 11.49 5.28
N TYR A 165 -6.82 11.73 3.99
CA TYR A 165 -7.78 12.73 3.50
C TYR A 165 -8.27 12.43 2.08
N GLN A 166 -9.46 12.93 1.76
CA GLN A 166 -9.95 13.20 0.40
C GLN A 166 -10.32 14.68 0.32
N ALA A 167 -9.94 15.39 -0.73
CA ALA A 167 -10.22 16.81 -0.88
C ALA A 167 -10.46 17.19 -2.34
N LEU A 168 -11.41 18.08 -2.59
CA LEU A 168 -11.62 18.64 -3.93
C LEU A 168 -10.38 19.45 -4.36
N TYR A 169 -10.05 19.40 -5.64
CA TYR A 169 -8.94 20.19 -6.18
C TYR A 169 -9.21 21.70 -6.06
N GLU A 170 -10.45 22.12 -6.27
CA GLU A 170 -10.85 23.52 -6.35
C GLU A 170 -10.81 24.22 -4.99
N THR A 171 -11.21 23.52 -3.93
CA THR A 171 -11.29 24.08 -2.58
C THR A 171 -10.10 23.68 -1.72
N GLY A 172 -9.37 22.64 -2.09
CA GLY A 172 -8.21 22.15 -1.35
C GLY A 172 -8.55 21.49 -0.01
N TRP A 173 -7.54 20.88 0.60
CA TRP A 173 -7.67 20.09 1.84
C TRP A 173 -8.04 20.90 3.09
N ALA A 174 -7.90 22.22 3.08
CA ALA A 174 -8.44 23.06 4.15
C ALA A 174 -9.98 22.99 4.25
N HIS A 175 -10.63 22.59 3.16
CA HIS A 175 -12.08 22.44 3.01
C HIS A 175 -12.47 20.99 2.69
N ALA A 176 -11.65 20.02 3.12
CA ALA A 176 -11.98 18.61 2.99
C ALA A 176 -13.34 18.32 3.66
N PRO A 177 -14.26 17.61 2.98
CA PRO A 177 -15.55 17.27 3.57
C PRO A 177 -15.40 16.22 4.68
N ASP A 178 -16.37 16.20 5.60
CA ASP A 178 -16.47 15.13 6.60
C ASP A 178 -16.85 13.79 5.96
N GLU A 179 -17.63 13.84 4.87
CA GLU A 179 -18.04 12.67 4.10
C GLU A 179 -17.08 12.37 2.94
N PRO A 180 -16.78 11.10 2.65
CA PRO A 180 -15.88 10.71 1.56
C PRO A 180 -16.46 11.07 0.19
N LEU A 181 -15.59 11.59 -0.70
CA LEU A 181 -15.97 12.01 -2.05
C LEU A 181 -16.31 10.80 -2.93
N MET A 182 -15.31 9.95 -3.19
CA MET A 182 -15.45 8.79 -4.07
C MET A 182 -15.13 7.48 -3.35
N VAL A 183 -14.07 7.47 -2.54
CA VAL A 183 -13.62 6.26 -1.84
C VAL A 183 -14.34 6.16 -0.50
N ARG A 184 -15.38 5.33 -0.42
CA ARG A 184 -16.36 5.30 0.69
C ARG A 184 -16.30 4.01 1.50
N PRO A 185 -16.59 4.06 2.82
CA PRO A 185 -16.70 2.88 3.67
C PRO A 185 -17.66 1.83 3.10
N PHE A 186 -17.34 0.56 3.37
CA PHE A 186 -18.17 -0.57 2.97
C PHE A 186 -19.45 -0.61 3.83
N PRO A 187 -20.64 -0.77 3.20
CA PRO A 187 -21.92 -0.76 3.91
C PRO A 187 -22.26 -2.10 4.58
N GLY A 188 -21.55 -3.18 4.24
CA GLY A 188 -21.81 -4.54 4.73
C GLY A 188 -20.68 -5.50 4.35
N THR A 189 -20.76 -6.72 4.87
CA THR A 189 -19.80 -7.81 4.63
C THR A 189 -20.22 -8.70 3.46
N PHE A 190 -19.30 -9.52 2.98
CA PHE A 190 -19.59 -10.64 2.10
C PHE A 190 -20.24 -11.80 2.90
N PRO A 191 -21.22 -12.54 2.34
CA PRO A 191 -21.73 -12.47 0.97
C PRO A 191 -22.89 -11.50 0.72
N GLU A 192 -23.44 -10.85 1.76
CA GLU A 192 -24.60 -9.96 1.64
C GLU A 192 -24.30 -8.77 0.72
N TYR A 193 -23.07 -8.28 0.78
CA TYR A 193 -22.52 -7.31 -0.15
C TYR A 193 -21.47 -8.01 -1.04
N PRO A 194 -21.71 -8.23 -2.34
CA PRO A 194 -20.81 -9.02 -3.20
C PRO A 194 -19.36 -8.52 -3.23
N GLY A 195 -19.15 -7.21 -3.16
CA GLY A 195 -17.82 -6.58 -3.06
C GLY A 195 -17.33 -6.35 -1.63
N GLY A 196 -18.01 -6.94 -0.64
CA GLY A 196 -17.79 -6.66 0.77
C GLY A 196 -16.54 -7.33 1.33
N PRO A 197 -15.98 -6.76 2.41
CA PRO A 197 -14.93 -7.41 3.18
C PRO A 197 -15.47 -8.65 3.91
N ASP A 198 -14.56 -9.48 4.41
CA ASP A 198 -14.92 -10.59 5.30
C ASP A 198 -15.39 -10.05 6.66
N GLU A 199 -14.79 -8.96 7.12
CA GLU A 199 -15.12 -8.31 8.39
C GLU A 199 -15.12 -6.78 8.28
N LEU A 200 -15.96 -6.14 9.07
CA LEU A 200 -15.95 -4.69 9.28
C LEU A 200 -15.27 -4.34 10.60
N ARG A 201 -14.55 -3.22 10.60
CA ARG A 201 -13.92 -2.60 11.76
C ARG A 201 -14.36 -1.13 11.88
N PRO A 202 -14.14 -0.46 13.02
CA PRO A 202 -14.30 0.98 13.09
C PRO A 202 -13.46 1.69 12.03
N MET A 203 -14.03 2.73 11.41
CA MET A 203 -13.34 3.53 10.40
C MET A 203 -12.11 4.21 11.03
N PRO A 204 -10.91 4.11 10.44
CA PRO A 204 -9.76 4.89 10.88
C PRO A 204 -10.09 6.40 10.85
N GLN A 205 -9.53 7.14 11.80
CA GLN A 205 -9.64 8.61 11.78
C GLN A 205 -9.03 9.17 10.49
N GLN A 206 -9.57 10.31 10.03
CA GLN A 206 -9.12 11.03 8.85
C GLN A 206 -9.07 12.53 9.17
N TRP A 207 -8.30 13.28 8.39
CA TRP A 207 -8.27 14.73 8.41
C TRP A 207 -9.71 15.30 8.44
N PRO A 208 -10.02 16.26 9.32
CA PRO A 208 -9.10 17.11 10.09
C PRO A 208 -8.55 16.51 11.40
N LYS A 209 -8.90 15.27 11.76
CA LYS A 209 -8.35 14.62 12.95
C LYS A 209 -6.91 14.16 12.68
N ALA A 210 -6.02 14.46 13.61
CA ALA A 210 -4.62 14.05 13.51
C ALA A 210 -4.52 12.53 13.55
N THR A 211 -3.70 11.96 12.66
CA THR A 211 -3.37 10.53 12.69
C THR A 211 -1.87 10.37 12.64
N LEU A 212 -1.36 9.40 13.41
CA LEU A 212 0.03 8.98 13.34
C LEU A 212 0.07 7.45 13.30
N PRO A 213 0.03 6.84 12.11
CA PRO A 213 0.24 5.41 11.98
C PRO A 213 1.58 5.02 12.63
N PRO A 214 1.62 3.97 13.47
CA PRO A 214 2.85 3.51 14.11
C PRO A 214 3.94 3.23 13.07
N PHE A 215 5.16 3.63 13.37
CA PHE A 215 6.33 3.34 12.53
C PHE A 215 6.83 1.92 12.82
N HIS A 216 7.16 1.16 11.78
CA HIS A 216 7.85 -0.12 11.96
C HIS A 216 9.34 0.04 12.29
N PHE A 217 9.91 1.20 11.96
CA PHE A 217 11.33 1.49 12.11
C PHE A 217 11.60 2.46 13.27
N ALA A 218 12.81 2.38 13.81
CA ALA A 218 13.31 3.31 14.82
C ALA A 218 13.92 4.56 14.18
N HIS A 219 14.16 5.60 14.99
CA HIS A 219 14.90 6.76 14.54
C HIS A 219 16.29 6.35 14.02
N PRO A 220 16.66 6.66 12.76
CA PRO A 220 17.86 6.09 12.12
C PRO A 220 19.19 6.51 12.77
N VAL A 221 19.21 7.67 13.44
CA VAL A 221 20.41 8.15 14.18
C VAL A 221 20.47 7.71 15.64
N THR A 222 19.35 7.70 16.38
CA THR A 222 19.35 7.44 17.83
C THR A 222 18.99 6.01 18.20
N GLY A 223 18.43 5.24 17.26
CA GLY A 223 17.92 3.89 17.49
C GLY A 223 16.67 3.82 18.38
N GLN A 224 16.10 4.97 18.79
CA GLN A 224 14.92 5.00 19.65
C GLN A 224 13.64 4.75 18.85
N ALA A 225 12.72 3.98 19.42
CA ALA A 225 11.40 3.81 18.85
C ALA A 225 10.64 5.14 18.81
N ILE A 226 9.93 5.42 17.72
CA ILE A 226 9.06 6.58 17.60
C ILE A 226 7.71 6.24 18.24
N ALA A 227 7.54 6.64 19.50
CA ALA A 227 6.25 6.61 20.17
C ALA A 227 5.58 7.99 20.04
N PRO A 228 4.30 8.08 19.63
CA PRO A 228 3.57 9.32 19.77
C PRO A 228 3.52 9.70 21.26
N THR A 229 4.18 10.79 21.64
CA THR A 229 3.98 11.40 22.95
C THR A 229 2.63 12.12 22.92
N GLY A 230 1.56 11.41 23.31
CA GLY A 230 0.24 11.98 23.55
C GLY A 230 -0.42 12.61 22.33
N VAL A 231 -1.27 11.85 21.63
CA VAL A 231 -2.32 12.45 20.80
C VAL A 231 -3.44 12.82 21.79
N GLY A 232 -3.57 14.11 22.08
CA GLY A 232 -4.68 14.64 22.89
C GLY A 232 -6.02 14.60 22.16
#